data_AF-A0A378RMF9-F1
#
_entry.id   AF-A0A378RMF9-F1
#
_cell.length_a   1.000
_cell.length_b   1.000
_cell.length_c   1.000
_cell.angle_alpha   90.00
_cell.angle_beta   90.00
_cell.angle_gamma   90.00
#
_symmetry.space_group_name_H-M   'P 1'
#
loop_
_entity.id
_entity.type
_entity.pdbx_description
1 polymer ?
#
loop_
_entity_poly.entity_id
_entity_poly.type
_entity_poly.pdbx_seq_one_letter_code
_entity_poly.pdbx_strand_id
1 'polypeptide(L)'
;MKEKNSLFEELRLLRGDDQYPSQQIKEKLIDLYLPSTVSDLAINLSNITSQFYALQLQSIGEQYGVDKIRLHSDKLFYNLGKAKAEQALIKDSTMVRDCRSMVMVAISAIYTSSPEFKFDVQEYTSDYAVIHLKGVDRYHRAAKQYKIDQYLTFPTLIAFLDGIKDYLQLSNIEIQVSQSVYDENSNIDCTYIIKQNNL
;
A
#
# COMPACT_ATOMS: atom_id res chain seq x y z
N MET A 1 -30.46 12.46 3.53
CA MET A 1 -29.88 12.37 2.18
C MET A 1 -28.79 13.44 2.12
N LYS A 2 -27.51 13.09 2.29
CA LYS A 2 -26.42 14.08 2.25
C LYS A 2 -26.29 14.57 0.81
N GLU A 3 -26.37 15.88 0.61
CA GLU A 3 -26.12 16.51 -0.69
C GLU A 3 -24.75 16.06 -1.21
N LYS A 4 -24.72 15.60 -2.47
CA LYS A 4 -23.46 15.30 -3.16
C LYS A 4 -22.75 16.62 -3.41
N ASN A 5 -21.85 17.02 -2.51
CA ASN A 5 -20.80 17.96 -2.88
C ASN A 5 -20.01 17.34 -4.03
N SER A 6 -19.78 18.09 -5.11
CA SER A 6 -18.86 17.63 -6.15
C SER A 6 -17.47 17.47 -5.54
N LEU A 7 -16.66 16.53 -6.03
CA LEU A 7 -15.26 16.35 -5.58
C LEU A 7 -14.50 17.68 -5.56
N PHE A 8 -14.82 18.58 -6.50
CA PHE A 8 -14.25 19.91 -6.58
C PHE A 8 -14.50 20.76 -5.33
N GLU A 9 -15.73 20.73 -4.78
CA GLU A 9 -16.05 21.49 -3.55
C GLU A 9 -15.31 20.92 -2.33
N GLU A 10 -15.10 19.61 -2.26
CA GLU A 10 -14.27 19.01 -1.20
C GLU A 10 -12.80 19.42 -1.33
N LEU A 11 -12.29 19.49 -2.56
CA LEU A 11 -10.92 19.93 -2.86
C LEU A 11 -10.72 21.43 -2.74
N ARG A 12 -11.79 22.23 -2.62
CA ARG A 12 -11.70 23.69 -2.45
C ARG A 12 -10.94 24.08 -1.18
N LEU A 13 -10.96 23.24 -0.14
CA LEU A 13 -10.14 23.48 1.05
C LEU A 13 -8.62 23.43 0.77
N LEU A 14 -8.21 22.76 -0.30
CA LEU A 14 -6.81 22.64 -0.73
C LEU A 14 -6.46 23.54 -1.90
N ARG A 15 -7.45 23.87 -2.74
CA ARG A 15 -7.27 24.52 -4.05
C ARG A 15 -8.06 25.83 -4.21
N GLY A 16 -8.73 26.28 -3.15
CA GLY A 16 -9.66 27.42 -3.18
C GLY A 16 -8.99 28.74 -3.49
N ASP A 17 -7.70 28.87 -3.16
CA ASP A 17 -6.89 30.06 -3.37
C ASP A 17 -6.08 30.01 -4.68
N ASP A 18 -6.24 28.94 -5.48
CA ASP A 18 -5.57 28.80 -6.78
C ASP A 18 -5.97 29.95 -7.72
N GLN A 19 -4.95 30.61 -8.29
CA GLN A 19 -5.13 31.69 -9.25
C GLN A 19 -4.97 31.17 -10.68
N TYR A 20 -5.95 31.46 -11.53
CA TYR A 20 -5.96 31.07 -12.94
C TYR A 20 -5.86 32.31 -13.82
N PRO A 21 -5.19 32.26 -14.98
CA PRO A 21 -5.09 33.41 -15.88
C PRO A 21 -6.46 33.88 -16.42
N SER A 22 -7.46 33.00 -16.47
CA SER A 22 -8.86 33.34 -16.76
C SER A 22 -9.81 32.26 -16.25
N GLN A 23 -11.09 32.61 -16.10
CA GLN A 23 -12.16 31.66 -15.75
C GLN A 23 -12.29 30.53 -16.79
N GLN A 24 -12.13 30.85 -18.08
CA GLN A 24 -12.17 29.85 -19.16
C GLN A 24 -11.03 28.82 -19.03
N ILE A 25 -9.83 29.25 -18.64
CA ILE A 25 -8.71 28.32 -18.39
C ILE A 25 -9.01 27.45 -17.17
N LYS A 26 -9.58 28.03 -16.11
CA LYS A 26 -9.97 27.28 -14.90
C LYS A 26 -10.95 26.16 -15.25
N GLU A 27 -12.04 26.48 -15.93
CA GLU A 27 -13.06 25.50 -16.35
C GLU A 27 -12.46 24.41 -17.23
N LYS A 28 -11.64 24.78 -18.23
CA LYS A 28 -10.95 23.82 -19.08
C LYS A 28 -10.02 22.86 -18.30
N LEU A 29 -9.27 23.37 -17.32
CA LEU A 29 -8.37 22.54 -16.52
C LEU A 29 -9.15 21.60 -15.58
N ILE A 30 -10.27 22.06 -15.03
CA ILE A 30 -11.18 21.23 -14.23
C ILE A 30 -11.73 20.10 -15.10
N ASP A 31 -12.27 20.42 -16.27
CA ASP A 31 -12.88 19.43 -17.17
C ASP A 31 -11.87 18.37 -17.67
N LEU A 32 -10.61 18.78 -17.89
CA LEU A 32 -9.56 17.88 -18.40
C LEU A 32 -8.89 17.03 -17.32
N TYR A 33 -8.65 17.59 -16.14
CA TYR A 33 -7.70 17.02 -15.18
C TYR A 33 -8.27 16.75 -13.80
N LEU A 34 -9.46 17.29 -13.47
CA LEU A 34 -10.09 16.95 -12.21
C LEU A 34 -10.62 15.51 -12.29
N PRO A 35 -10.25 14.62 -11.35
CA PRO A 35 -10.84 13.28 -11.30
C PRO A 35 -12.36 13.38 -11.14
N SER A 36 -13.11 12.49 -11.79
CA SER A 36 -14.58 12.52 -11.72
C SER A 36 -15.11 12.01 -10.39
N THR A 37 -14.34 11.16 -9.70
CA THR A 37 -14.73 10.55 -8.42
C THR A 37 -13.56 10.50 -7.43
N VAL A 38 -13.89 10.31 -6.14
CA VAL A 38 -12.89 10.03 -5.09
C VAL A 38 -12.08 8.77 -5.41
N SER A 39 -12.73 7.76 -6.01
CA SER A 39 -12.06 6.54 -6.45
C SER A 39 -11.02 6.81 -7.53
N ASP A 40 -11.34 7.64 -8.53
CA ASP A 40 -10.39 8.04 -9.58
C ASP A 40 -9.20 8.80 -8.99
N LEU A 41 -9.46 9.73 -8.06
CA LEU A 41 -8.42 10.46 -7.35
C LEU A 41 -7.51 9.50 -6.56
N ALA A 42 -8.08 8.54 -5.83
CA ALA A 42 -7.32 7.56 -5.06
C ALA A 42 -6.49 6.64 -5.95
N ILE A 43 -7.04 6.17 -7.08
CA ILE A 43 -6.32 5.34 -8.06
C ILE A 43 -5.20 6.13 -8.72
N ASN A 44 -5.43 7.40 -9.08
CA ASN A 44 -4.39 8.26 -9.67
C ASN A 44 -3.23 8.50 -8.69
N LEU A 45 -3.52 8.81 -7.43
CA LEU A 45 -2.49 8.95 -6.38
C LEU A 45 -1.75 7.64 -6.14
N SER A 46 -2.47 6.51 -6.14
CA SER A 46 -1.90 5.17 -6.04
C SER A 46 -0.94 4.87 -7.18
N ASN A 47 -1.32 5.19 -8.42
CA ASN A 47 -0.49 5.01 -9.60
C ASN A 47 0.79 5.84 -9.53
N ILE A 48 0.69 7.15 -9.26
CA ILE A 48 1.86 8.03 -9.12
C ILE A 48 2.81 7.54 -8.02
N THR A 49 2.27 7.11 -6.88
CA THR A 49 3.08 6.57 -5.77
C THR A 49 3.87 5.33 -6.19
N SER A 50 3.22 4.40 -6.91
CA SER A 50 3.87 3.19 -7.41
C SER A 50 4.91 3.46 -8.51
N GLN A 51 4.67 4.48 -9.35
CA GLN A 51 5.64 4.92 -10.36
C GLN A 51 6.87 5.55 -9.72
N PHE A 52 6.71 6.38 -8.68
CA PHE A 52 7.84 6.92 -7.92
C PHE A 52 8.71 5.79 -7.34
N TYR A 53 8.09 4.76 -6.76
CA TYR A 53 8.78 3.57 -6.29
C TYR A 53 9.59 2.89 -7.41
N ALA A 54 8.95 2.59 -8.55
CA ALA A 54 9.60 1.86 -9.63
C ALA A 54 10.72 2.65 -10.29
N LEU A 55 10.52 3.95 -10.55
CA LEU A 55 11.53 4.84 -11.11
C LEU A 55 12.74 5.00 -10.19
N GLN A 56 12.51 5.14 -8.88
CA GLN A 56 13.59 5.24 -7.91
C GLN A 56 14.44 3.95 -7.88
N LEU A 57 13.79 2.78 -7.93
CA LEU A 57 14.48 1.50 -7.98
C LEU A 57 15.21 1.27 -9.29
N GLN A 58 14.62 1.66 -10.42
CA GLN A 58 15.27 1.64 -11.73
C GLN A 58 16.55 2.47 -11.69
N SER A 59 16.49 3.71 -11.20
CA SER A 59 17.65 4.58 -11.04
C SER A 59 18.72 3.97 -10.14
N ILE A 60 18.33 3.30 -9.05
CA ILE A 60 19.27 2.57 -8.17
C ILE A 60 19.94 1.42 -8.94
N GLY A 61 19.18 0.65 -9.72
CA GLY A 61 19.70 -0.44 -10.53
C GLY A 61 20.70 0.02 -11.59
N GLU A 62 20.40 1.14 -12.25
CA GLU A 62 21.27 1.76 -13.26
C GLU A 62 22.59 2.27 -12.66
N GLN A 63 22.54 2.84 -11.44
CA GLN A 63 23.73 3.42 -10.81
C GLN A 63 24.58 2.42 -10.03
N TYR A 64 23.96 1.44 -9.38
CA TYR A 64 24.61 0.60 -8.37
C TYR A 64 24.53 -0.91 -8.64
N GLY A 65 23.88 -1.31 -9.74
CA GLY A 65 23.71 -2.70 -10.13
C GLY A 65 22.31 -3.25 -9.79
N VAL A 66 21.82 -4.15 -10.64
CA VAL A 66 20.47 -4.74 -10.53
C VAL A 66 20.25 -5.54 -9.24
N ASP A 67 21.32 -6.04 -8.60
CA ASP A 67 21.27 -6.69 -7.30
C ASP A 67 20.80 -5.74 -6.18
N LYS A 68 21.00 -4.42 -6.35
CA LYS A 68 20.55 -3.41 -5.38
C LYS A 68 19.05 -3.15 -5.45
N ILE A 69 18.40 -3.44 -6.57
CA ILE A 69 16.95 -3.21 -6.73
C ILE A 69 16.17 -3.95 -5.64
N ARG A 70 16.40 -5.27 -5.50
CA ARG A 70 15.75 -6.09 -4.48
C ARG A 70 16.05 -5.60 -3.07
N LEU A 71 17.33 -5.37 -2.76
CA LEU A 71 17.76 -4.96 -1.42
C LEU A 71 17.05 -3.68 -0.97
N HIS A 72 16.96 -2.69 -1.87
CA HIS A 72 16.30 -1.43 -1.57
C HIS A 72 14.79 -1.57 -1.49
N SER A 73 14.18 -2.41 -2.33
CA SER A 73 12.75 -2.72 -2.25
C SER A 73 12.38 -3.36 -0.91
N ASP A 74 13.05 -4.44 -0.53
CA ASP A 74 12.76 -5.18 0.70
C ASP A 74 12.93 -4.26 1.93
N LYS A 75 14.00 -3.47 1.95
CA LYS A 75 14.24 -2.49 3.02
C LYS A 75 13.18 -1.39 3.07
N LEU A 76 12.71 -0.91 1.92
CA LEU A 76 11.66 0.10 1.85
C LEU A 76 10.35 -0.45 2.43
N PHE A 77 9.90 -1.63 1.99
CA PHE A 77 8.66 -2.23 2.49
C PHE A 77 8.74 -2.54 3.97
N TYR A 78 9.87 -3.05 4.45
CA TYR A 78 10.14 -3.22 5.87
C TYR A 78 9.99 -1.91 6.65
N ASN A 79 10.62 -0.82 6.21
CA ASN A 79 10.51 0.47 6.87
C ASN A 79 9.08 1.06 6.78
N LEU A 80 8.36 0.84 5.69
CA LEU A 80 6.95 1.21 5.57
C LEU A 80 6.08 0.45 6.56
N GLY A 81 6.38 -0.83 6.81
CA GLY A 81 5.74 -1.64 7.84
C GLY A 81 5.88 -1.01 9.23
N LYS A 82 7.12 -0.62 9.59
CA LYS A 82 7.40 0.08 10.86
C LYS A 82 6.63 1.39 10.97
N ALA A 83 6.69 2.21 9.93
CA ALA A 83 6.00 3.50 9.91
C ALA A 83 4.47 3.34 10.01
N LYS A 84 3.89 2.31 9.40
CA LYS A 84 2.45 2.04 9.52
C LYS A 84 2.07 1.51 10.89
N ALA A 85 2.89 0.67 11.50
CA ALA A 85 2.68 0.21 12.87
C ALA A 85 2.73 1.39 13.87
N GLU A 86 3.68 2.30 13.70
CA GLU A 86 3.75 3.55 14.47
C GLU A 86 2.50 4.40 14.31
N GLN A 87 2.08 4.67 13.08
CA GLN A 87 0.87 5.45 12.79
C GLN A 87 -0.39 4.82 13.39
N ALA A 88 -0.50 3.48 13.32
CA ALA A 88 -1.61 2.75 13.91
C ALA A 88 -1.59 2.88 15.44
N LEU A 89 -0.42 2.74 16.07
CA LEU A 89 -0.27 2.86 17.51
C LEU A 89 -0.54 4.27 18.05
N ILE A 90 -0.18 5.31 17.29
CA ILE A 90 -0.53 6.70 17.64
C ILE A 90 -2.04 6.89 17.63
N LYS A 91 -2.75 6.25 16.69
CA LYS A 91 -4.21 6.33 16.58
C LYS A 91 -4.95 5.47 17.62
N ASP A 92 -4.39 4.31 17.95
CA ASP A 92 -4.90 3.39 18.96
C ASP A 92 -3.76 2.97 19.89
N SER A 93 -3.57 3.75 20.96
CA SER A 93 -2.56 3.48 21.98
C SER A 93 -2.84 2.20 22.77
N THR A 94 -4.05 1.66 22.67
CA THR A 94 -4.51 0.44 23.34
C THR A 94 -4.43 -0.81 22.47
N MET A 95 -3.95 -0.68 21.23
CA MET A 95 -3.82 -1.77 20.28
C MET A 95 -3.08 -2.95 20.91
N VAL A 96 -3.61 -4.17 20.73
CA VAL A 96 -3.03 -5.40 21.27
C VAL A 96 -1.63 -5.70 20.69
N ARG A 97 -0.88 -6.60 21.34
CA ARG A 97 0.47 -7.00 20.92
C ARG A 97 0.52 -8.49 20.66
N ASP A 98 -0.20 -8.90 19.62
CA ASP A 98 -0.36 -10.30 19.21
C ASP A 98 -0.70 -10.37 17.71
N CYS A 99 -1.08 -11.55 17.18
CA CYS A 99 -1.34 -11.75 15.75
C CYS A 99 -2.42 -10.79 15.19
N ARG A 100 -3.35 -10.33 16.03
CA ARG A 100 -4.45 -9.45 15.62
C ARG A 100 -3.96 -8.07 15.23
N SER A 101 -2.97 -7.52 15.94
CA SER A 101 -2.47 -6.18 15.62
C SER A 101 -1.72 -6.14 14.30
N MET A 102 -1.10 -7.25 13.89
CA MET A 102 -0.53 -7.39 12.55
C MET A 102 -1.59 -7.19 11.45
N VAL A 103 -2.74 -7.85 11.60
CA VAL A 103 -3.88 -7.72 10.68
C VAL A 103 -4.47 -6.30 10.73
N MET A 104 -4.64 -5.71 11.91
CA MET A 104 -5.13 -4.33 12.05
C MET A 104 -4.23 -3.33 11.32
N VAL A 105 -2.92 -3.42 11.49
CA VAL A 105 -1.97 -2.52 10.83
C VAL A 105 -2.00 -2.72 9.31
N ALA A 106 -2.03 -3.98 8.83
CA ALA A 106 -2.14 -4.27 7.40
C ALA A 106 -3.41 -3.68 6.78
N ILE A 107 -4.58 -3.88 7.41
CA ILE A 107 -5.85 -3.30 6.96
C ILE A 107 -5.81 -1.77 6.98
N SER A 108 -5.21 -1.16 8.01
CA SER A 108 -5.05 0.30 8.07
C SER A 108 -4.25 0.86 6.88
N ALA A 109 -3.23 0.12 6.41
CA ALA A 109 -2.46 0.48 5.23
C ALA A 109 -3.28 0.28 3.94
N ILE A 110 -4.13 -0.75 3.88
CA ILE A 110 -5.04 -0.97 2.74
C ILE A 110 -6.04 0.18 2.63
N TYR A 111 -6.76 0.51 3.71
CA TYR A 111 -7.74 1.59 3.70
C TYR A 111 -7.19 2.95 3.28
N THR A 112 -5.95 3.24 3.67
CA THR A 112 -5.37 4.57 3.44
C THR A 112 -4.50 4.66 2.19
N SER A 113 -4.06 3.53 1.66
CA SER A 113 -2.99 3.54 0.68
C SER A 113 -3.05 2.41 -0.33
N SER A 114 -4.00 1.48 -0.33
CA SER A 114 -4.08 0.42 -1.36
C SER A 114 -5.52 0.28 -1.90
N PRO A 115 -5.99 1.25 -2.69
CA PRO A 115 -7.41 1.36 -3.06
C PRO A 115 -7.94 0.20 -3.90
N GLU A 116 -7.05 -0.57 -4.52
CA GLU A 116 -7.39 -1.70 -5.40
C GLU A 116 -7.33 -3.06 -4.67
N PHE A 117 -6.84 -3.10 -3.42
CA PHE A 117 -6.85 -4.33 -2.62
C PHE A 117 -8.17 -4.50 -1.87
N LYS A 118 -8.66 -5.73 -1.90
CA LYS A 118 -9.70 -6.29 -1.04
C LYS A 118 -9.03 -7.27 -0.09
N PHE A 119 -9.56 -7.36 1.12
CA PHE A 119 -9.10 -8.32 2.10
C PHE A 119 -10.27 -9.14 2.65
N ASP A 120 -9.97 -10.36 3.09
CA ASP A 120 -10.83 -11.25 3.84
C ASP A 120 -10.04 -11.76 5.06
N VAL A 121 -10.60 -11.60 6.26
CA VAL A 121 -9.97 -12.05 7.51
C VAL A 121 -10.64 -13.36 7.91
N GLN A 122 -9.96 -14.46 7.65
CA GLN A 122 -10.51 -15.81 7.83
C GLN A 122 -10.41 -16.30 9.27
N GLU A 123 -9.32 -15.91 9.95
CA GLU A 123 -9.06 -16.23 11.36
C GLU A 123 -8.49 -15.00 12.07
N TYR A 124 -8.85 -14.80 13.33
CA TYR A 124 -8.50 -13.59 14.09
C TYR A 124 -8.45 -13.83 15.62
N THR A 125 -7.49 -14.63 16.06
CA THR A 125 -7.18 -14.88 17.47
C THR A 125 -5.84 -14.28 17.85
N SER A 126 -5.51 -14.26 19.15
CA SER A 126 -4.24 -13.73 19.64
C SER A 126 -3.03 -14.51 19.11
N ASP A 127 -3.17 -15.82 18.97
CA ASP A 127 -2.12 -16.76 18.58
C ASP A 127 -2.16 -17.14 17.09
N TYR A 128 -3.23 -16.81 16.37
CA TYR A 128 -3.41 -17.19 14.99
C TYR A 128 -4.30 -16.20 14.23
N ALA A 129 -3.84 -15.72 13.08
CA ALA A 129 -4.63 -14.88 12.21
C ALA A 129 -4.32 -15.20 10.75
N VAL A 130 -5.34 -15.11 9.90
CA VAL A 130 -5.23 -15.36 8.46
C VAL A 130 -5.88 -14.21 7.72
N ILE A 131 -5.10 -13.56 6.84
CA ILE A 131 -5.58 -12.50 5.96
C ILE A 131 -5.35 -12.90 4.51
N HIS A 132 -6.44 -12.94 3.75
CA HIS A 132 -6.45 -13.18 2.32
C HIS A 132 -6.60 -11.86 1.58
N LEU A 133 -5.69 -11.57 0.65
CA LEU A 133 -5.67 -10.35 -0.15
C LEU A 133 -5.91 -10.67 -1.63
N LYS A 134 -6.77 -9.87 -2.25
CA LYS A 134 -7.09 -9.92 -3.68
C LYS A 134 -7.14 -8.53 -4.30
N GLY A 135 -6.77 -8.42 -5.57
CA GLY A 135 -6.87 -7.16 -6.32
C GLY A 135 -5.56 -6.78 -6.99
N VAL A 136 -5.38 -5.54 -7.40
CA VAL A 136 -4.20 -5.16 -8.19
C VAL A 136 -3.04 -4.73 -7.29
N ASP A 137 -1.91 -5.45 -7.39
CA ASP A 137 -0.65 -4.99 -6.81
C ASP A 137 -0.04 -3.93 -7.71
N ARG A 138 -0.27 -2.68 -7.34
CA ARG A 138 0.27 -1.52 -8.06
C ARG A 138 1.80 -1.49 -8.14
N TYR A 139 2.51 -2.04 -7.15
CA TYR A 139 3.97 -2.03 -7.14
C TYR A 139 4.50 -3.05 -8.14
N HIS A 140 3.86 -4.22 -8.24
CA HIS A 140 4.09 -5.17 -9.31
C HIS A 140 3.75 -4.58 -10.70
N ARG A 141 2.60 -3.92 -10.84
CA ARG A 141 2.19 -3.23 -12.08
C ARG A 141 3.21 -2.18 -12.52
N ALA A 142 3.65 -1.32 -11.61
CA ALA A 142 4.68 -0.33 -11.89
C ALA A 142 6.02 -0.98 -12.23
N ALA A 143 6.47 -1.98 -11.47
CA ALA A 143 7.71 -2.69 -11.74
C ALA A 143 7.74 -3.31 -13.16
N LYS A 144 6.61 -3.91 -13.60
CA LYS A 144 6.45 -4.41 -14.98
C LYS A 144 6.52 -3.30 -16.02
N GLN A 145 5.85 -2.16 -15.76
CA GLN A 145 5.89 -1.01 -16.66
C GLN A 145 7.31 -0.50 -16.90
N TYR A 146 8.16 -0.51 -15.87
CA TYR A 146 9.56 -0.08 -15.93
C TYR A 146 10.57 -1.22 -16.14
N LYS A 147 10.11 -2.45 -16.37
CA LYS A 147 10.93 -3.65 -16.67
C LYS A 147 11.96 -3.97 -15.59
N ILE A 148 11.55 -3.82 -14.32
CA ILE A 148 12.38 -4.16 -13.15
C ILE A 148 11.74 -5.27 -12.28
N ASP A 149 10.58 -5.79 -12.67
CA ASP A 149 9.84 -6.81 -11.93
C ASP A 149 10.65 -8.10 -11.73
N GLN A 150 11.45 -8.49 -12.73
CA GLN A 150 12.33 -9.66 -12.67
C GLN A 150 13.45 -9.55 -11.62
N TYR A 151 13.70 -8.34 -11.09
CA TYR A 151 14.70 -8.10 -10.05
C TYR A 151 14.09 -7.98 -8.65
N LEU A 152 12.79 -8.15 -8.51
CA LEU A 152 12.06 -8.01 -7.26
C LEU A 152 11.58 -9.36 -6.73
N THR A 153 11.23 -9.39 -5.44
CA THR A 153 10.58 -10.55 -4.83
C THR A 153 9.13 -10.23 -4.56
N PHE A 154 8.25 -11.13 -5.00
CA PHE A 154 6.83 -11.06 -4.74
C PHE A 154 6.41 -12.28 -3.91
N PRO A 155 5.48 -12.13 -2.94
CA PRO A 155 4.75 -10.89 -2.66
C PRO A 155 5.56 -9.88 -1.81
N THR A 156 5.50 -8.60 -2.18
CA THR A 156 6.25 -7.50 -1.54
C THR A 156 5.87 -7.27 -0.08
N LEU A 157 4.65 -7.64 0.32
CA LEU A 157 4.14 -7.39 1.66
C LEU A 157 4.76 -8.27 2.74
N ILE A 158 5.55 -9.31 2.43
CA ILE A 158 6.25 -10.10 3.47
C ILE A 158 7.18 -9.17 4.27
N ALA A 159 8.04 -8.42 3.56
CA ALA A 159 8.96 -7.48 4.21
C ALA A 159 8.19 -6.41 5.00
N PHE A 160 7.05 -5.95 4.49
CA PHE A 160 6.16 -5.03 5.18
C PHE A 160 5.60 -5.60 6.50
N LEU A 161 5.11 -6.85 6.48
CA LEU A 161 4.64 -7.53 7.68
C LEU A 161 5.78 -7.74 8.68
N ASP A 162 6.97 -8.12 8.23
CA ASP A 162 8.15 -8.22 9.12
C ASP A 162 8.48 -6.86 9.78
N GLY A 163 8.34 -5.76 9.05
CA GLY A 163 8.49 -4.42 9.62
C GLY A 163 7.48 -4.13 10.74
N ILE A 164 6.22 -4.52 10.57
CA ILE A 164 5.18 -4.38 11.60
C ILE A 164 5.55 -5.22 12.83
N LYS A 165 5.88 -6.49 12.61
CA LYS A 165 6.25 -7.45 13.65
C LYS A 165 7.38 -6.91 14.53
N ASP A 166 8.43 -6.42 13.90
CA ASP A 166 9.61 -5.90 14.59
C ASP A 166 9.31 -4.60 15.34
N TYR A 167 8.53 -3.70 14.75
CA TYR A 167 8.14 -2.46 15.43
C TYR A 167 7.29 -2.74 16.68
N LEU A 168 6.36 -3.69 16.59
CA LEU A 168 5.49 -4.08 17.71
C LEU A 168 6.15 -5.07 18.69
N GLN A 169 7.42 -5.44 18.46
CA GLN A 169 8.21 -6.35 19.29
C GLN A 169 7.59 -7.76 19.43
N LEU A 170 6.98 -8.25 18.34
CA LEU A 170 6.29 -9.54 18.29
C LEU A 170 7.24 -10.66 17.87
N SER A 171 8.33 -10.85 18.61
CA SER A 171 9.43 -11.77 18.26
C SER A 171 9.03 -13.24 18.19
N ASN A 172 7.92 -13.62 18.82
CA ASN A 172 7.35 -14.96 18.81
C ASN A 172 6.36 -15.20 17.66
N ILE A 173 6.15 -14.24 16.76
CA ILE A 173 5.23 -14.40 15.62
C ILE A 173 5.99 -14.85 14.36
N GLU A 174 5.47 -15.89 13.71
CA GLU A 174 5.86 -16.32 12.37
C GLU A 174 4.84 -15.81 11.34
N ILE A 175 5.35 -15.34 10.19
CA ILE A 175 4.55 -14.95 9.03
C ILE A 175 4.85 -15.96 7.92
N GLN A 176 3.81 -16.60 7.39
CA GLN A 176 3.91 -17.55 6.29
C GLN A 176 3.00 -17.10 5.13
N VAL A 177 3.43 -17.37 3.91
CA VAL A 177 2.59 -17.19 2.72
C VAL A 177 2.16 -18.56 2.23
N SER A 178 0.88 -18.89 2.37
CA SER A 178 0.35 -20.20 1.98
C SER A 178 0.00 -20.27 0.49
N GLN A 179 -0.35 -19.13 -0.11
CA GLN A 179 -0.65 -18.99 -1.53
C GLN A 179 -0.23 -17.60 -1.98
N SER A 180 0.36 -17.50 -3.17
CA SER A 180 0.64 -16.23 -3.83
C SER A 180 0.63 -16.42 -5.34
N VAL A 181 -0.40 -15.90 -6.01
CA VAL A 181 -0.55 -15.93 -7.46
C VAL A 181 -0.60 -14.52 -8.00
N TYR A 182 0.10 -14.28 -9.11
CA TYR A 182 0.09 -13.04 -9.87
C TYR A 182 -0.29 -13.34 -11.33
N ASP A 183 -1.23 -12.58 -11.88
CA ASP A 183 -1.55 -12.66 -13.31
C ASP A 183 -0.79 -11.61 -14.15
N GLU A 184 -1.01 -11.63 -15.46
CA GLU A 184 -0.39 -10.68 -16.38
C GLU A 184 -0.76 -9.21 -16.12
N ASN A 185 -1.89 -8.96 -15.47
CA ASN A 185 -2.42 -7.64 -15.14
C ASN A 185 -2.05 -7.21 -13.71
N SER A 186 -1.16 -7.95 -13.04
CA SER A 186 -0.76 -7.73 -11.65
C SER A 186 -1.92 -7.91 -10.65
N ASN A 187 -2.97 -8.63 -11.02
CA ASN A 187 -3.93 -9.09 -10.03
C ASN A 187 -3.28 -10.15 -9.16
N ILE A 188 -3.47 -10.02 -7.85
CA ILE A 188 -2.97 -10.94 -6.85
C ILE A 188 -4.10 -11.74 -6.22
N ASP A 189 -3.75 -12.95 -5.83
CA ASP A 189 -4.49 -13.80 -4.91
C ASP A 189 -3.47 -14.36 -3.91
N CYS A 190 -3.39 -13.75 -2.73
CA CYS A 190 -2.32 -14.02 -1.76
C CYS A 190 -2.86 -14.17 -0.34
N THR A 191 -2.46 -15.24 0.35
CA THR A 191 -2.89 -15.55 1.71
C THR A 191 -1.70 -15.54 2.66
N TYR A 192 -1.80 -14.71 3.70
CA TYR A 192 -0.81 -14.60 4.77
C TYR A 192 -1.36 -15.26 6.02
N ILE A 193 -0.57 -16.16 6.59
CA ILE A 193 -0.82 -16.80 7.89
C ILE A 193 0.14 -16.17 8.89
N ILE A 194 -0.41 -15.67 9.99
CA ILE A 194 0.31 -15.01 11.07
C ILE A 194 0.04 -15.85 12.31
N LYS A 195 1.07 -16.48 12.86
CA LYS A 195 0.89 -17.43 13.97
C LYS A 195 1.95 -17.24 15.03
N GLN A 196 1.59 -17.49 16.27
CA GLN A 196 2.54 -17.55 17.36
C GLN A 196 3.33 -18.86 17.26
N ASN A 197 4.66 -18.75 17.28
CA ASN A 197 5.54 -19.89 17.46
C ASN A 197 5.50 -20.32 18.93
N ASN A 198 5.06 -21.55 19.14
CA ASN A 198 5.28 -22.26 20.40
C ASN A 198 6.73 -22.74 20.39
N LEU A 199 7.64 -21.92 20.92
CA LEU A 199 8.98 -22.36 21.30
C LEU A 199 8.89 -23.31 22.51
#